data_AF-A0A3D6DFB8-F1
#
_entry.id   AF-A0A3D6DFB8-F1
#
_cell.length_a   1.000
_cell.length_b   1.000
_cell.length_c   1.000
_cell.angle_alpha   90.00
_cell.angle_beta   90.00
_cell.angle_gamma   90.00
#
_symmetry.space_group_name_H-M   'P 1'
#
loop_
_entity.id
_entity.type
_entity.pdbx_description
1 polymer ?
#
loop_
_entity_poly.entity_id
_entity_poly.type
_entity_poly.pdbx_seq_one_letter_code
_entity_poly.pdbx_strand_id
1 'polypeptide(L)'
;MTSGGGGAQHFLLGQGDGTFEAVPWPFGYPDNILGFAVGDAGRDGALDVYATHGGVYVSPDPNNPDVLYLNEGNSHHWVAFDLQGVSSNLDAVGSQVSLYGAWGIQVREVRAGESYGMTCSHHVHFGLGAETEIDSAIIRFPGGTEQVLIAPATDTYHDVIEAPCTLPPFDIEWAGETTLCPGEWVTLSTPYSAAGHRWNSGETDPMLTVSEPGFYRAMVTTVEGCVGLSNPLRIYRTDEVTAAISYEGDLVGCAGRSLILRGEAGGEWNWSDGTAADSLVVTSDGAFFIEADNGCEGTVRSDTLEAVFYNVPAPPVLDDVVVALPDEVVLMGNGASLNWYDAPGSMEPVAFGATFNAGLVDTTTTFYAQAVSEYGAASASAGPAVQDDGGYLENESYWLKFDVHQEVVLDSVLVFSDAQGAFLVGLIDAEGTLLEQVAVSVPEGPSYLHLNLSIPEGEDYGLRTYDTNVALWRDGSGSSLAFPYAAGELLTITSNNLSNPANSTNYYYYFYDWHVRSVSTVCTSEQVGVDVIALINGCTYPSASNFNVAATHENGSCFWTGCMDPEAINYHPLNTTADESCIYTMNPPGECPADLNSDGLTGSADLLMLLTDFGTPCQE
;
A
#
# COMPACT_ATOMS: atom_id res chain seq x y z
N MET A 1 22.46 -47.73 -28.12
CA MET A 1 22.90 -47.21 -26.81
C MET A 1 21.92 -47.66 -25.75
N THR A 2 22.34 -47.88 -24.51
CA THR A 2 21.44 -48.21 -23.39
C THR A 2 21.70 -47.26 -22.21
N SER A 3 20.64 -46.67 -21.66
CA SER A 3 20.68 -45.84 -20.44
C SER A 3 19.68 -46.38 -19.41
N GLY A 4 19.94 -46.11 -18.12
CA GLY A 4 19.04 -46.50 -17.04
C GLY A 4 19.57 -46.12 -15.67
N GLY A 5 18.69 -45.61 -14.80
CA GLY A 5 19.04 -45.19 -13.43
C GLY A 5 19.63 -46.34 -12.62
N GLY A 6 20.96 -46.30 -12.41
CA GLY A 6 21.71 -47.27 -11.61
C GLY A 6 22.23 -48.51 -12.35
N GLY A 7 22.13 -48.57 -13.69
CA GLY A 7 22.66 -49.68 -14.51
C GLY A 7 23.94 -49.32 -15.28
N ALA A 8 24.68 -50.34 -15.75
CA ALA A 8 25.83 -50.15 -16.64
C ALA A 8 25.39 -49.57 -18.00
N GLN A 9 26.00 -48.46 -18.40
CA GLN A 9 25.78 -47.84 -19.71
C GLN A 9 26.63 -48.54 -20.76
N HIS A 10 26.03 -48.97 -21.86
CA HIS A 10 26.72 -49.65 -22.95
C HIS A 10 26.54 -48.91 -24.26
N PHE A 11 27.67 -48.55 -24.86
CA PHE A 11 27.76 -48.09 -26.23
C PHE A 11 28.31 -49.23 -27.06
N LEU A 12 27.58 -49.57 -28.12
CA LEU A 12 27.90 -50.70 -28.98
C LEU A 12 28.04 -50.14 -30.40
N LEU A 13 29.26 -50.21 -30.94
CA LEU A 13 29.54 -49.85 -32.32
C LEU A 13 29.24 -51.07 -33.20
N GLY A 14 28.29 -50.92 -34.11
CA GLY A 14 27.99 -51.94 -35.10
C GLY A 14 29.11 -52.03 -36.13
N GLN A 15 29.60 -53.24 -36.39
CA GLN A 15 30.73 -53.49 -37.30
C GLN A 15 30.30 -53.73 -38.75
N GLY A 16 28.99 -53.62 -39.04
CA GLY A 16 28.43 -53.82 -40.39
C GLY A 16 28.25 -55.28 -40.81
N ASP A 17 28.70 -56.24 -40.00
CA ASP A 17 28.57 -57.69 -40.24
C ASP A 17 27.56 -58.38 -39.29
N GLY A 18 26.75 -57.58 -38.59
CA GLY A 18 25.83 -58.04 -37.56
C GLY A 18 26.47 -58.24 -36.18
N THR A 19 27.77 -57.97 -36.03
CA THR A 19 28.45 -57.94 -34.73
C THR A 19 28.56 -56.52 -34.18
N PHE A 20 28.79 -56.44 -32.87
CA PHE A 20 28.91 -55.18 -32.14
C PHE A 20 30.13 -55.21 -31.23
N GLU A 21 30.85 -54.09 -31.18
CA GLU A 21 31.97 -53.89 -30.26
C GLU A 21 31.59 -52.88 -29.18
N ALA A 22 31.92 -53.18 -27.92
CA ALA A 22 31.68 -52.26 -26.83
C ALA A 22 32.66 -51.08 -26.86
N VAL A 23 32.13 -49.86 -26.90
CA VAL A 23 32.90 -48.62 -26.83
C VAL A 23 32.83 -48.07 -25.41
N PRO A 24 33.94 -48.03 -24.66
CA PRO A 24 33.95 -47.44 -23.33
C PRO A 24 33.94 -45.92 -23.43
N TRP A 25 32.97 -45.28 -22.77
CA TRP A 25 32.94 -43.82 -22.51
C TRP A 25 33.08 -42.92 -23.75
N PRO A 26 32.27 -43.08 -24.82
CA PRO A 26 32.39 -42.28 -26.04
C PRO A 26 32.17 -40.77 -25.82
N PHE A 27 31.55 -40.39 -24.70
CA PHE A 27 31.22 -39.00 -24.36
C PHE A 27 32.07 -38.45 -23.18
N GLY A 28 33.11 -39.19 -22.76
CA GLY A 28 34.00 -38.79 -21.67
C GLY A 28 33.83 -39.61 -20.40
N TYR A 29 34.84 -39.54 -19.50
CA TYR A 29 34.84 -40.27 -18.23
C TYR A 29 34.85 -39.33 -17.02
N PRO A 30 34.03 -39.58 -15.98
CA PRO A 30 32.82 -40.42 -15.98
C PRO A 30 31.61 -39.63 -16.48
N ASP A 31 31.01 -40.03 -17.61
CA ASP A 31 29.75 -39.45 -18.09
C ASP A 31 28.54 -40.30 -17.62
N ASN A 32 27.57 -39.69 -16.92
CA ASN A 32 26.44 -40.39 -16.31
C ASN A 32 25.11 -39.99 -16.98
N ILE A 33 24.96 -40.39 -18.24
CA ILE A 33 23.77 -40.15 -19.05
C ILE A 33 22.56 -40.92 -18.49
N LEU A 34 21.51 -40.20 -18.06
CA LEU A 34 20.29 -40.76 -17.48
C LEU A 34 19.24 -41.08 -18.56
N GLY A 35 19.14 -40.22 -19.58
CA GLY A 35 18.31 -40.40 -20.77
C GLY A 35 19.03 -39.88 -22.01
N PHE A 36 18.61 -40.32 -23.19
CA PHE A 36 19.14 -39.79 -24.44
C PHE A 36 18.10 -39.83 -25.55
N ALA A 37 18.21 -38.90 -26.49
CA ALA A 37 17.52 -38.90 -27.75
C ALA A 37 18.54 -38.89 -28.89
N VAL A 38 18.26 -39.63 -29.96
CA VAL A 38 19.06 -39.63 -31.19
C VAL A 38 18.26 -38.93 -32.29
N GLY A 39 18.92 -38.08 -33.04
CA GLY A 39 18.34 -37.37 -34.17
C GLY A 39 19.43 -36.62 -34.92
N ASP A 40 19.14 -36.17 -36.13
CA ASP A 40 20.05 -35.32 -36.90
C ASP A 40 19.58 -33.88 -36.72
N ALA A 41 20.17 -33.18 -35.75
CA ALA A 41 19.75 -31.83 -35.37
C ALA A 41 20.16 -30.79 -36.43
N GLY A 42 21.24 -31.08 -37.18
CA GLY A 42 21.74 -30.25 -38.27
C GLY A 42 21.05 -30.47 -39.62
N ARG A 43 20.30 -31.58 -39.77
CA ARG A 43 19.82 -32.10 -41.06
C ARG A 43 20.96 -32.31 -42.07
N ASP A 44 22.12 -32.79 -41.60
CA ASP A 44 23.32 -33.00 -42.41
C ASP A 44 23.65 -34.48 -42.67
N GLY A 45 22.83 -35.39 -42.13
CA GLY A 45 22.96 -36.83 -42.23
C GLY A 45 23.72 -37.49 -41.10
N ALA A 46 24.40 -36.71 -40.26
CA ALA A 46 25.13 -37.20 -39.11
C ALA A 46 24.18 -37.27 -37.90
N LEU A 47 23.89 -38.48 -37.42
CA LEU A 47 23.06 -38.63 -36.23
C LEU A 47 23.80 -38.11 -34.99
N ASP A 48 23.17 -37.15 -34.33
CA ASP A 48 23.56 -36.51 -33.09
C ASP A 48 22.91 -37.19 -31.88
N VAL A 49 23.41 -36.86 -30.69
CA VAL A 49 22.88 -37.38 -29.42
C VAL A 49 22.61 -36.22 -28.47
N TYR A 50 21.34 -36.04 -28.09
CA TYR A 50 20.98 -35.22 -26.95
C TYR A 50 20.96 -36.10 -25.70
N ALA A 51 21.84 -35.83 -24.74
CA ALA A 51 21.98 -36.58 -23.50
C ALA A 51 21.49 -35.76 -22.32
N THR A 52 20.71 -36.40 -21.45
CA THR A 52 20.21 -35.78 -20.22
C THR A 52 20.94 -36.28 -19.00
N HIS A 53 21.22 -35.35 -18.09
CA HIS A 53 22.09 -35.55 -16.92
C HIS A 53 21.42 -35.16 -15.61
N GLY A 54 20.36 -34.36 -15.67
CA GLY A 54 19.49 -34.02 -14.54
C GLY A 54 18.54 -35.16 -14.13
N GLY A 55 18.22 -35.25 -12.84
CA GLY A 55 17.36 -36.31 -12.28
C GLY A 55 15.94 -36.35 -12.86
N VAL A 56 15.25 -37.47 -12.59
CA VAL A 56 13.94 -37.93 -13.12
C VAL A 56 12.78 -36.91 -13.12
N TYR A 57 12.89 -35.81 -12.37
CA TYR A 57 11.85 -34.79 -12.24
C TYR A 57 12.36 -33.42 -12.70
N VAL A 58 12.42 -33.20 -14.01
CA VAL A 58 12.33 -31.92 -14.75
C VAL A 58 12.89 -30.67 -14.02
N SER A 59 14.03 -30.79 -13.36
CA SER A 59 14.72 -29.67 -12.74
C SER A 59 16.11 -29.63 -13.35
N PRO A 60 16.40 -28.61 -14.19
CA PRO A 60 17.73 -28.44 -14.75
C PRO A 60 18.75 -28.47 -13.61
N ASP A 61 19.75 -29.35 -13.68
CA ASP A 61 20.88 -29.28 -12.77
C ASP A 61 21.92 -28.33 -13.37
N PRO A 62 22.05 -27.09 -12.86
CA PRO A 62 22.98 -26.13 -13.42
C PRO A 62 24.45 -26.57 -13.28
N ASN A 63 24.75 -27.56 -12.43
CA ASN A 63 26.10 -28.10 -12.26
C ASN A 63 26.38 -29.31 -13.17
N ASN A 64 25.34 -29.85 -13.81
CA ASN A 64 25.42 -31.01 -14.70
C ASN A 64 24.41 -30.85 -15.85
N PRO A 65 24.66 -29.89 -16.76
CA PRO A 65 23.71 -29.55 -17.82
C PRO A 65 23.55 -30.68 -18.82
N ASP A 66 22.37 -30.77 -19.42
CA ASP A 66 22.14 -31.63 -20.58
C ASP A 66 23.04 -31.19 -21.75
N VAL A 67 23.47 -32.17 -22.56
CA VAL A 67 24.46 -31.96 -23.61
C VAL A 67 23.94 -32.44 -24.96
N LEU A 68 24.04 -31.58 -25.98
CA LEU A 68 23.89 -31.99 -27.38
C LEU A 68 25.28 -32.33 -27.95
N TYR A 69 25.53 -33.61 -28.19
CA TYR A 69 26.71 -34.10 -28.88
C TYR A 69 26.47 -34.09 -30.37
N LEU A 70 27.15 -33.18 -31.06
CA LEU A 70 27.11 -33.08 -32.51
C LEU A 70 28.10 -34.05 -33.14
N ASN A 71 27.65 -34.80 -34.13
CA ASN A 71 28.45 -35.75 -34.87
C ASN A 71 29.07 -35.07 -36.09
N GLU A 72 30.40 -35.12 -36.23
CA GLU A 72 31.10 -34.50 -37.37
C GLU A 72 30.95 -35.28 -38.69
N GLY A 73 30.14 -36.33 -38.70
CA GLY A 73 29.85 -37.13 -39.88
C GLY A 73 31.03 -37.99 -40.33
N ASN A 74 30.94 -38.49 -41.56
CA ASN A 74 31.98 -39.27 -42.22
C ASN A 74 31.75 -39.28 -43.75
N SER A 75 32.52 -40.07 -44.50
CA SER A 75 32.40 -40.16 -45.96
C SER A 75 31.38 -41.18 -46.47
N HIS A 76 30.57 -41.78 -45.60
CA HIS A 76 29.52 -42.71 -46.00
C HIS A 76 28.23 -41.97 -46.32
N HIS A 77 27.40 -42.61 -47.13
CA HIS A 77 26.13 -42.08 -47.58
C HIS A 77 24.99 -42.46 -46.63
N TRP A 78 23.91 -41.69 -46.70
CA TRP A 78 22.72 -41.87 -45.87
C TRP A 78 21.45 -41.56 -46.65
N VAL A 79 20.30 -41.86 -46.07
CA VAL A 79 18.99 -41.36 -46.53
C VAL A 79 18.06 -41.28 -45.33
N ALA A 80 17.20 -40.26 -45.28
CA ALA A 80 16.19 -40.13 -44.26
C ALA A 80 14.80 -39.89 -44.87
N PHE A 81 13.76 -40.32 -44.17
CA PHE A 81 12.37 -40.12 -44.57
C PHE A 81 11.59 -39.37 -43.48
N ASP A 82 11.02 -38.23 -43.87
CA ASP A 82 10.11 -37.43 -43.04
C ASP A 82 8.68 -37.81 -43.42
N LEU A 83 8.07 -38.63 -42.56
CA LEU A 83 6.76 -39.18 -42.83
C LEU A 83 5.67 -38.35 -42.15
N GLN A 84 4.62 -38.01 -42.90
CA GLN A 84 3.46 -37.29 -42.39
C GLN A 84 2.20 -38.12 -42.60
N GLY A 85 1.54 -38.51 -41.50
CA GLY A 85 0.27 -39.23 -41.56
C GLY A 85 -0.89 -38.29 -41.90
N VAL A 86 -1.92 -38.85 -42.54
CA VAL A 86 -3.16 -38.15 -42.93
C VAL A 86 -4.36 -38.88 -42.35
N SER A 87 -4.51 -40.17 -42.70
CA SER A 87 -5.53 -41.07 -42.14
C SER A 87 -5.01 -41.73 -40.87
N SER A 88 -3.71 -42.02 -40.84
CA SER A 88 -2.94 -42.40 -39.66
C SER A 88 -2.73 -41.21 -38.72
N ASN A 89 -2.11 -41.46 -37.56
CA ASN A 89 -1.70 -40.37 -36.66
C ASN A 89 -0.73 -39.41 -37.38
N LEU A 90 -0.81 -38.11 -37.07
CA LEU A 90 -0.09 -37.06 -37.81
C LEU A 90 1.43 -37.29 -37.81
N ASP A 91 1.99 -37.73 -36.68
CA ASP A 91 3.41 -38.05 -36.56
C ASP A 91 3.83 -39.34 -37.28
N ALA A 92 2.90 -40.01 -37.99
CA ALA A 92 3.11 -41.24 -38.72
C ALA A 92 3.69 -42.40 -37.86
N VAL A 93 3.53 -42.36 -36.53
CA VAL A 93 4.05 -43.36 -35.60
C VAL A 93 3.51 -44.74 -35.95
N GLY A 94 4.40 -45.72 -36.06
CA GLY A 94 4.13 -47.08 -36.52
C GLY A 94 4.28 -47.29 -38.03
N SER A 95 4.57 -46.23 -38.81
CA SER A 95 4.87 -46.39 -40.24
C SER A 95 6.19 -47.13 -40.41
N GLN A 96 6.25 -48.05 -41.37
CA GLN A 96 7.42 -48.86 -41.66
C GLN A 96 8.02 -48.45 -43.01
N VAL A 97 9.33 -48.21 -43.04
CA VAL A 97 10.10 -47.99 -44.26
C VAL A 97 11.00 -49.20 -44.51
N SER A 98 10.80 -49.85 -45.64
CA SER A 98 11.66 -50.93 -46.15
C SER A 98 12.51 -50.41 -47.30
N LEU A 99 13.82 -50.31 -47.07
CA LEU A 99 14.80 -49.79 -48.02
C LEU A 99 15.53 -50.93 -48.71
N TYR A 100 15.53 -50.93 -50.04
CA TYR A 100 16.15 -51.94 -50.89
C TYR A 100 17.34 -51.36 -51.64
N GLY A 101 18.44 -52.10 -51.67
CA GLY A 101 19.63 -51.78 -52.48
C GLY A 101 20.51 -53.01 -52.68
N ALA A 102 21.71 -52.81 -53.21
CA ALA A 102 22.68 -53.90 -53.45
C ALA A 102 23.02 -54.71 -52.18
N TRP A 103 22.89 -54.08 -51.01
CA TRP A 103 23.09 -54.69 -49.68
C TRP A 103 21.91 -55.56 -49.20
N GLY A 104 20.81 -55.63 -49.94
CA GLY A 104 19.59 -56.33 -49.55
C GLY A 104 18.53 -55.37 -49.00
N ILE A 105 17.97 -55.67 -47.83
CA ILE A 105 16.87 -54.91 -47.22
C ILE A 105 17.25 -54.38 -45.84
N GLN A 106 16.97 -53.09 -45.60
CA GLN A 106 16.96 -52.50 -44.26
C GLN A 106 15.54 -52.06 -43.92
N VAL A 107 15.10 -52.28 -42.68
CA VAL A 107 13.75 -51.90 -42.23
C VAL A 107 13.85 -51.06 -40.97
N ARG A 108 13.12 -49.94 -40.97
CA ARG A 108 12.96 -49.05 -39.82
C ARG A 108 11.49 -48.64 -39.69
N GLU A 109 11.12 -48.22 -38.49
CA GLU A 109 9.77 -47.78 -38.17
C GLU A 109 9.83 -46.41 -37.51
N VAL A 110 8.82 -45.58 -37.75
CA VAL A 110 8.60 -44.38 -36.94
C VAL A 110 8.16 -44.82 -35.56
N ARG A 111 8.93 -44.45 -34.55
CA ARG A 111 8.69 -44.84 -33.15
C ARG A 111 8.40 -43.60 -32.33
N ALA A 112 7.60 -43.78 -31.29
CA ALA A 112 7.38 -42.77 -30.26
C ALA A 112 7.70 -43.37 -28.90
N GLY A 113 8.42 -42.62 -28.08
CA GLY A 113 8.88 -43.06 -26.76
C GLY A 113 10.09 -43.99 -26.85
N GLU A 114 11.27 -43.42 -26.64
CA GLU A 114 12.54 -44.16 -26.59
C GLU A 114 13.41 -43.63 -25.45
N SER A 115 14.18 -44.50 -24.80
CA SER A 115 14.96 -44.14 -23.60
C SER A 115 14.06 -43.68 -22.43
N TYR A 116 14.66 -43.32 -21.30
CA TYR A 116 13.90 -42.96 -20.10
C TYR A 116 13.39 -41.51 -20.19
N GLY A 117 12.08 -41.34 -20.39
CA GLY A 117 11.42 -40.03 -20.44
C GLY A 117 11.72 -39.20 -21.69
N MET A 118 12.28 -39.80 -22.73
CA MET A 118 12.70 -39.12 -23.97
C MET A 118 11.95 -39.68 -25.19
N THR A 119 12.12 -39.00 -26.33
CA THR A 119 11.78 -39.56 -27.64
C THR A 119 12.91 -39.23 -28.60
N CYS A 120 13.32 -40.20 -29.40
CA CYS A 120 14.21 -39.95 -30.53
C CYS A 120 13.46 -39.19 -31.62
N SER A 121 14.20 -38.66 -32.59
CA SER A 121 13.59 -38.06 -33.78
C SER A 121 12.71 -39.07 -34.52
N HIS A 122 11.61 -38.58 -35.09
CA HIS A 122 10.75 -39.36 -35.99
C HIS A 122 11.33 -39.54 -37.40
N HIS A 123 12.48 -38.90 -37.70
CA HIS A 123 13.19 -39.06 -38.98
C HIS A 123 13.65 -40.51 -39.15
N VAL A 124 13.12 -41.19 -40.18
CA VAL A 124 13.50 -42.58 -40.44
C VAL A 124 14.83 -42.62 -41.18
N HIS A 125 15.93 -42.68 -40.43
CA HIS A 125 17.29 -42.61 -40.96
C HIS A 125 17.89 -44.00 -41.28
N PHE A 126 18.58 -44.08 -42.42
CA PHE A 126 19.37 -45.23 -42.86
C PHE A 126 20.79 -44.81 -43.24
N GLY A 127 21.78 -45.53 -42.72
CA GLY A 127 23.14 -45.49 -43.24
C GLY A 127 23.31 -46.45 -44.42
N LEU A 128 23.95 -45.98 -45.48
CA LEU A 128 24.16 -46.72 -46.73
C LEU A 128 25.62 -47.20 -46.88
N GLY A 129 26.54 -46.71 -46.04
CA GLY A 129 27.95 -47.05 -46.17
C GLY A 129 28.54 -46.41 -47.43
N ALA A 130 29.27 -47.18 -48.23
CA ALA A 130 29.90 -46.68 -49.45
C ALA A 130 28.94 -46.63 -50.67
N GLU A 131 27.69 -47.06 -50.49
CA GLU A 131 26.72 -47.18 -51.57
C GLU A 131 26.10 -45.83 -51.92
N THR A 132 26.05 -45.50 -53.21
CA THR A 132 25.55 -44.22 -53.73
C THR A 132 24.17 -44.32 -54.37
N GLU A 133 23.58 -45.52 -54.43
CA GLU A 133 22.33 -45.80 -55.12
C GLU A 133 21.41 -46.65 -54.24
N ILE A 134 20.12 -46.34 -54.28
CA ILE A 134 19.04 -47.11 -53.64
C ILE A 134 18.16 -47.65 -54.77
N ASP A 135 17.70 -48.91 -54.68
CA ASP A 135 16.78 -49.48 -55.68
C ASP A 135 15.36 -48.94 -55.45
N SER A 136 14.85 -49.07 -54.23
CA SER A 136 13.53 -48.57 -53.86
C SER A 136 13.35 -48.44 -52.34
N ALA A 137 12.40 -47.59 -51.93
CA ALA A 137 11.88 -47.54 -50.58
C ALA A 137 10.37 -47.82 -50.60
N ILE A 138 9.92 -48.79 -49.79
CA ILE A 138 8.50 -49.08 -49.60
C ILE A 138 8.08 -48.56 -48.22
N ILE A 139 7.19 -47.57 -48.21
CA ILE A 139 6.64 -46.95 -47.00
C ILE A 139 5.24 -47.49 -46.77
N ARG A 140 5.00 -48.08 -45.59
CA ARG A 140 3.69 -48.58 -45.15
C ARG A 140 3.22 -47.80 -43.95
N PHE A 141 2.13 -47.07 -44.10
CA PHE A 141 1.50 -46.33 -43.01
C PHE A 141 0.55 -47.24 -42.20
N PRO A 142 0.33 -46.98 -40.89
CA PRO A 142 -0.58 -47.75 -40.04
C PRO A 142 -2.01 -47.86 -40.58
N GLY A 143 -2.46 -46.84 -41.32
CA GLY A 143 -3.76 -46.79 -41.98
C GLY A 143 -3.92 -47.75 -43.17
N GLY A 144 -2.85 -48.47 -43.54
CA GLY A 144 -2.83 -49.46 -44.63
C GLY A 144 -2.39 -48.90 -45.98
N THR A 145 -2.14 -47.59 -46.08
CA THR A 145 -1.58 -46.96 -47.29
C THR A 145 -0.15 -47.40 -47.51
N GLU A 146 0.19 -47.81 -48.74
CA GLU A 146 1.55 -48.15 -49.16
C GLU A 146 2.01 -47.19 -50.26
N GLN A 147 3.26 -46.73 -50.17
CA GLN A 147 3.90 -45.91 -51.19
C GLN A 147 5.27 -46.48 -51.55
N VAL A 148 5.63 -46.36 -52.82
CA VAL A 148 6.89 -46.87 -53.35
C VAL A 148 7.65 -45.71 -53.99
N LEU A 149 8.82 -45.40 -53.45
CA LEU A 149 9.79 -44.50 -54.07
C LEU A 149 10.78 -45.35 -54.85
N ILE A 150 10.87 -45.11 -56.17
CA ILE A 150 11.83 -45.78 -57.05
C ILE A 150 13.08 -44.91 -57.13
N ALA A 151 14.24 -45.52 -56.86
CA ALA A 151 15.54 -44.85 -56.85
C ALA A 151 15.57 -43.51 -56.08
N PRO A 152 15.17 -43.47 -54.80
CA PRO A 152 15.28 -42.26 -54.00
C PRO A 152 16.75 -41.82 -53.93
N ALA A 153 16.99 -40.51 -54.03
CA ALA A 153 18.33 -39.96 -53.93
C ALA A 153 18.96 -40.24 -52.55
N THR A 154 20.28 -40.47 -52.53
CA THR A 154 21.07 -40.52 -51.29
C THR A 154 21.39 -39.12 -50.78
N ASP A 155 21.85 -39.04 -49.54
CA ASP A 155 22.32 -37.83 -48.85
C ASP A 155 21.27 -36.72 -48.79
N THR A 156 20.01 -37.12 -48.64
CA THR A 156 18.87 -36.22 -48.55
C THR A 156 17.77 -36.78 -47.66
N TYR A 157 16.93 -35.86 -47.21
CA TYR A 157 15.61 -36.15 -46.69
C TYR A 157 14.61 -36.30 -47.84
N HIS A 158 13.69 -37.25 -47.68
CA HIS A 158 12.51 -37.38 -48.52
C HIS A 158 11.26 -37.13 -47.67
N ASP A 159 10.52 -36.08 -48.00
CA ASP A 159 9.22 -35.80 -47.37
C ASP A 159 8.14 -36.66 -48.03
N VAL A 160 7.44 -37.45 -47.23
CA VAL A 160 6.47 -38.43 -47.71
C VAL A 160 5.17 -38.30 -46.91
N ILE A 161 4.12 -37.82 -47.58
CA ILE A 161 2.78 -37.66 -46.99
C ILE A 161 1.95 -38.91 -47.32
N GLU A 162 1.16 -39.42 -46.37
CA GLU A 162 0.20 -40.51 -46.54
C GLU A 162 -0.97 -40.15 -47.50
N ALA A 163 -0.65 -39.93 -48.77
CA ALA A 163 -1.58 -39.53 -49.82
C ALA A 163 -1.04 -39.93 -51.21
N PRO A 164 -1.91 -40.29 -52.18
CA PRO A 164 -1.47 -40.64 -53.53
C PRO A 164 -0.75 -39.52 -54.29
N CYS A 165 -0.95 -38.27 -53.88
CA CYS A 165 -0.31 -37.07 -54.43
C CYS A 165 -0.31 -35.95 -53.38
N THR A 166 0.57 -34.97 -53.56
CA THR A 166 0.65 -33.79 -52.69
C THR A 166 0.33 -32.52 -53.47
N LEU A 167 -0.28 -31.55 -52.80
CA LEU A 167 -0.42 -30.18 -53.29
C LEU A 167 0.78 -29.34 -52.81
N PRO A 168 1.14 -28.25 -53.52
CA PRO A 168 2.10 -27.28 -53.00
C PRO A 168 1.65 -26.72 -51.64
N PRO A 169 2.58 -26.39 -50.73
CA PRO A 169 2.27 -25.63 -49.51
C PRO A 169 1.53 -24.34 -49.87
N PHE A 170 0.60 -23.94 -49.01
CA PHE A 170 -0.24 -22.76 -49.22
C PHE A 170 -0.39 -21.95 -47.93
N ASP A 171 -0.80 -20.69 -48.05
CA ASP A 171 -1.08 -19.83 -46.91
C ASP A 171 -2.57 -19.87 -46.54
N ILE A 172 -2.85 -19.79 -45.24
CA ILE A 172 -4.22 -19.56 -44.74
C ILE A 172 -4.66 -18.15 -45.15
N GLU A 173 -5.89 -18.02 -45.64
CA GLU A 173 -6.52 -16.73 -45.92
C GLU A 173 -7.38 -16.32 -44.71
N TRP A 174 -7.44 -15.03 -44.36
CA TRP A 174 -8.24 -14.57 -43.22
C TRP A 174 -8.99 -13.26 -43.52
N ALA A 175 -10.07 -13.05 -42.79
CA ALA A 175 -10.84 -11.81 -42.80
C ALA A 175 -10.92 -11.23 -41.38
N GLY A 176 -10.35 -10.03 -41.21
CA GLY A 176 -10.20 -9.36 -39.91
C GLY A 176 -8.73 -9.18 -39.51
N GLU A 177 -8.51 -8.74 -38.28
CA GLU A 177 -7.18 -8.61 -37.67
C GLU A 177 -6.72 -9.95 -37.07
N THR A 178 -5.41 -10.16 -36.99
CA THR A 178 -4.82 -11.37 -36.36
C THR A 178 -4.37 -11.14 -34.92
N THR A 179 -4.50 -9.91 -34.43
CA THR A 179 -4.32 -9.54 -33.03
C THR A 179 -5.69 -9.16 -32.50
N LEU A 180 -6.20 -9.97 -31.57
CA LEU A 180 -7.58 -9.90 -31.10
C LEU A 180 -7.66 -9.37 -29.68
N CYS A 181 -8.68 -8.56 -29.42
CA CYS A 181 -9.12 -8.21 -28.09
C CYS A 181 -10.06 -9.27 -27.49
N PRO A 182 -10.29 -9.26 -26.17
CA PRO A 182 -11.24 -10.17 -25.53
C PRO A 182 -12.63 -10.10 -26.19
N GLY A 183 -13.15 -11.25 -26.61
CA GLY A 183 -14.46 -11.35 -27.26
C GLY A 183 -14.46 -11.10 -28.77
N GLU A 184 -13.34 -10.70 -29.37
CA GLU A 184 -13.18 -10.63 -30.82
C GLU A 184 -12.86 -12.00 -31.43
N TRP A 185 -13.06 -12.10 -32.74
CA TRP A 185 -12.73 -13.28 -33.51
C TRP A 185 -12.26 -12.93 -34.91
N VAL A 186 -11.46 -13.83 -35.49
CA VAL A 186 -11.06 -13.80 -36.89
C VAL A 186 -11.61 -15.02 -37.61
N THR A 187 -11.99 -14.87 -38.87
CA THR A 187 -12.35 -16.02 -39.72
C THR A 187 -11.19 -16.39 -40.63
N LEU A 188 -10.73 -17.63 -40.49
CA LEU A 188 -9.70 -18.26 -41.30
C LEU A 188 -10.34 -19.13 -42.39
N SER A 189 -9.67 -19.27 -43.52
CA SER A 189 -10.11 -20.07 -44.65
C SER A 189 -8.91 -20.60 -45.45
N THR A 190 -9.16 -21.56 -46.35
CA THR A 190 -8.13 -22.07 -47.26
C THR A 190 -8.47 -21.72 -48.71
N PRO A 191 -7.47 -21.59 -49.60
CA PRO A 191 -7.70 -21.32 -51.02
C PRO A 191 -8.37 -22.51 -51.76
N TYR A 192 -8.60 -23.65 -51.10
CA TYR A 192 -9.14 -24.88 -51.69
C TYR A 192 -10.55 -25.18 -51.19
N SER A 193 -11.49 -24.24 -51.32
CA SER A 193 -12.85 -24.33 -50.77
C SER A 193 -13.66 -25.59 -51.16
N ALA A 194 -13.35 -26.24 -52.28
CA ALA A 194 -14.00 -27.47 -52.75
C ALA A 194 -13.35 -28.78 -52.25
N ALA A 195 -12.23 -28.70 -51.53
CA ALA A 195 -11.56 -29.84 -50.92
C ALA A 195 -12.21 -30.25 -49.58
N GLY A 196 -11.88 -31.43 -49.06
CA GLY A 196 -12.08 -31.75 -47.65
C GLY A 196 -11.07 -31.00 -46.79
N HIS A 197 -11.47 -30.56 -45.59
CA HIS A 197 -10.62 -29.77 -44.71
C HIS A 197 -10.44 -30.44 -43.35
N ARG A 198 -9.32 -30.15 -42.69
CA ARG A 198 -9.08 -30.48 -41.29
C ARG A 198 -8.12 -29.46 -40.68
N TRP A 199 -8.59 -28.73 -39.69
CA TRP A 199 -7.79 -27.80 -38.91
C TRP A 199 -7.08 -28.53 -37.77
N ASN A 200 -5.96 -27.98 -37.30
CA ASN A 200 -5.26 -28.52 -36.13
C ASN A 200 -6.05 -28.39 -34.81
N SER A 201 -7.08 -27.55 -34.78
CA SER A 201 -8.08 -27.47 -33.71
C SER A 201 -9.16 -28.56 -33.79
N GLY A 202 -9.26 -29.28 -34.92
CA GLY A 202 -10.11 -30.47 -35.11
C GLY A 202 -11.30 -30.27 -36.03
N GLU A 203 -11.67 -29.03 -36.36
CA GLU A 203 -12.76 -28.69 -37.25
C GLU A 203 -12.47 -29.11 -38.70
N THR A 204 -13.53 -29.42 -39.45
CA THR A 204 -13.44 -29.91 -40.83
C THR A 204 -14.09 -29.00 -41.87
N ASP A 205 -14.60 -27.86 -41.43
CA ASP A 205 -15.21 -26.87 -42.32
C ASP A 205 -14.13 -26.05 -43.05
N PRO A 206 -14.42 -25.56 -44.29
CA PRO A 206 -13.48 -24.74 -45.05
C PRO A 206 -13.21 -23.37 -44.41
N MET A 207 -14.09 -22.93 -43.51
CA MET A 207 -13.94 -21.72 -42.70
C MET A 207 -13.82 -22.10 -41.23
N LEU A 208 -12.91 -21.44 -40.50
CA LEU A 208 -12.69 -21.60 -39.07
C LEU A 208 -12.76 -20.24 -38.39
N THR A 209 -13.64 -20.09 -37.39
CA THR A 209 -13.69 -18.89 -36.55
C THR A 209 -12.82 -19.11 -35.31
N VAL A 210 -11.93 -18.16 -35.04
CA VAL A 210 -10.92 -18.26 -33.99
C VAL A 210 -10.98 -17.04 -33.07
N SER A 211 -11.00 -17.28 -31.75
CA SER A 211 -10.87 -16.26 -30.69
C SER A 211 -9.69 -16.51 -29.74
N GLU A 212 -9.07 -17.69 -29.84
CA GLU A 212 -7.95 -18.08 -28.98
C GLU A 212 -6.61 -17.78 -29.65
N PRO A 213 -5.62 -17.23 -28.91
CA PRO A 213 -4.28 -17.05 -29.44
C PRO A 213 -3.60 -18.41 -29.61
N GLY A 214 -2.83 -18.55 -30.69
CA GLY A 214 -2.18 -19.82 -30.99
C GLY A 214 -1.73 -19.94 -32.43
N PHE A 215 -1.14 -21.09 -32.76
CA PHE A 215 -0.81 -21.44 -34.14
C PHE A 215 -1.92 -22.28 -34.75
N TYR A 216 -2.37 -21.86 -35.93
CA TYR A 216 -3.38 -22.53 -36.73
C TYR A 216 -2.78 -23.06 -38.02
N ARG A 217 -3.16 -24.28 -38.41
CA ARG A 217 -2.79 -24.95 -39.66
C ARG A 217 -3.99 -25.70 -40.21
N ALA A 218 -4.09 -25.76 -41.54
CA ALA A 218 -5.10 -26.53 -42.24
C ALA A 218 -4.46 -27.63 -43.11
N MET A 219 -5.10 -28.79 -43.12
CA MET A 219 -4.89 -29.85 -44.10
C MET A 219 -6.07 -29.87 -45.05
N VAL A 220 -5.80 -29.94 -46.36
CA VAL A 220 -6.81 -30.06 -47.41
C VAL A 220 -6.63 -31.34 -48.19
N THR A 221 -7.74 -31.98 -48.58
CA THR A 221 -7.74 -33.22 -49.36
C THR A 221 -8.65 -33.07 -50.58
N THR A 222 -8.12 -33.16 -51.79
CA THR A 222 -8.90 -33.07 -53.03
C THR A 222 -9.73 -34.32 -53.28
N VAL A 223 -10.66 -34.27 -54.24
CA VAL A 223 -11.48 -35.43 -54.63
C VAL A 223 -10.66 -36.55 -55.28
N GLU A 224 -9.51 -36.23 -55.87
CA GLU A 224 -8.52 -37.18 -56.38
C GLU A 224 -7.65 -37.79 -55.27
N GLY A 225 -7.79 -37.30 -54.03
CA GLY A 225 -7.02 -37.76 -52.88
C GLY A 225 -5.69 -37.03 -52.67
N CYS A 226 -5.40 -35.94 -53.39
CA CYS A 226 -4.18 -35.18 -53.14
C CYS A 226 -4.28 -34.40 -51.84
N VAL A 227 -3.20 -34.35 -51.05
CA VAL A 227 -3.18 -33.67 -49.76
C VAL A 227 -2.26 -32.44 -49.79
N GLY A 228 -2.74 -31.32 -49.26
CA GLY A 228 -1.95 -30.10 -49.03
C GLY A 228 -1.95 -29.71 -47.56
N LEU A 229 -0.85 -29.13 -47.10
CA LEU A 229 -0.71 -28.56 -45.75
C LEU A 229 -0.45 -27.06 -45.85
N SER A 230 -1.09 -26.29 -44.98
CA SER A 230 -0.84 -24.86 -44.91
C SER A 230 0.45 -24.53 -44.15
N ASN A 231 1.01 -23.36 -44.43
CA ASN A 231 1.94 -22.71 -43.51
C ASN A 231 1.20 -22.36 -42.19
N PRO A 232 1.90 -22.35 -41.03
CA PRO A 232 1.31 -21.91 -39.76
C PRO A 232 0.95 -20.43 -39.77
N LEU A 233 -0.27 -20.10 -39.37
CA LEU A 233 -0.70 -18.74 -39.04
C LEU A 233 -0.73 -18.58 -37.51
N ARG A 234 -0.18 -17.49 -36.97
CA ARG A 234 -0.24 -17.18 -35.54
C ARG A 234 -1.30 -16.12 -35.27
N ILE A 235 -2.18 -16.41 -34.32
CA ILE A 235 -3.15 -15.46 -33.75
C ILE A 235 -2.61 -14.96 -32.41
N TYR A 236 -2.72 -13.66 -32.19
CA TYR A 236 -2.29 -12.97 -30.98
C TYR A 236 -3.50 -12.49 -30.17
N ARG A 237 -3.32 -12.32 -28.86
CA ARG A 237 -4.28 -11.66 -27.97
C ARG A 237 -3.62 -10.44 -27.34
N THR A 238 -4.33 -9.33 -27.32
CA THR A 238 -3.99 -8.14 -26.54
C THR A 238 -4.82 -8.15 -25.26
N ASP A 239 -4.19 -7.90 -24.13
CA ASP A 239 -4.89 -7.77 -22.85
C ASP A 239 -5.43 -6.35 -22.68
N GLU A 240 -6.61 -6.22 -22.10
CA GLU A 240 -7.20 -4.92 -21.79
C GLU A 240 -6.49 -4.25 -20.60
N VAL A 241 -6.26 -2.94 -20.70
CA VAL A 241 -5.78 -2.13 -19.58
C VAL A 241 -6.95 -1.82 -18.64
N THR A 242 -6.76 -2.03 -17.33
CA THR A 242 -7.70 -1.57 -16.30
C THR A 242 -7.28 -0.22 -15.74
N ALA A 243 -8.25 0.60 -15.31
CA ALA A 243 -7.98 1.88 -14.67
C ALA A 243 -8.17 1.77 -13.15
N ALA A 244 -7.10 2.03 -12.40
CA ALA A 244 -7.11 2.10 -10.95
C ALA A 244 -6.26 3.28 -10.48
N ILE A 245 -6.66 3.90 -9.37
CA ILE A 245 -5.97 5.05 -8.76
C ILE A 245 -5.37 4.60 -7.43
N SER A 246 -4.07 4.87 -7.25
CA SER A 246 -3.43 4.92 -5.93
C SER A 246 -3.30 6.35 -5.46
N TYR A 247 -3.17 6.53 -4.15
CA TYR A 247 -2.99 7.86 -3.57
C TYR A 247 -2.01 7.89 -2.40
N GLU A 248 -1.33 9.03 -2.25
CA GLU A 248 -0.42 9.34 -1.15
C GLU A 248 -0.96 10.56 -0.40
N GLY A 249 -1.38 10.37 0.85
CA GLY A 249 -2.00 11.39 1.71
C GLY A 249 -3.41 11.00 2.16
N ASP A 250 -4.07 11.88 2.91
CA ASP A 250 -5.44 11.66 3.41
C ASP A 250 -6.47 12.21 2.41
N LEU A 251 -7.49 11.43 2.08
CA LEU A 251 -8.63 11.87 1.26
C LEU A 251 -9.47 12.93 2.00
N VAL A 252 -9.53 12.85 3.33
CA VAL A 252 -10.21 13.83 4.17
C VAL A 252 -9.19 14.52 5.06
N GLY A 253 -9.18 15.86 5.05
CA GLY A 253 -8.19 16.61 5.80
C GLY A 253 -8.56 18.08 5.98
N CYS A 254 -7.57 18.88 6.39
CA CYS A 254 -7.72 20.33 6.53
C CYS A 254 -7.18 21.05 5.30
N ALA A 255 -7.78 22.20 4.99
CA ALA A 255 -7.36 23.08 3.91
C ALA A 255 -5.87 23.45 4.05
N GLY A 256 -5.16 23.49 2.92
CA GLY A 256 -3.71 23.70 2.86
C GLY A 256 -2.88 22.42 2.82
N ARG A 257 -3.50 21.24 3.03
CA ARG A 257 -2.89 19.95 2.70
C ARG A 257 -2.98 19.65 1.21
N SER A 258 -2.19 18.68 0.77
CA SER A 258 -2.21 18.16 -0.59
C SER A 258 -2.23 16.63 -0.58
N LEU A 259 -3.02 16.07 -1.48
CA LEU A 259 -3.09 14.64 -1.79
C LEU A 259 -2.46 14.40 -3.17
N ILE A 260 -1.72 13.32 -3.37
CA ILE A 260 -1.19 12.96 -4.69
C ILE A 260 -1.92 11.71 -5.17
N LEU A 261 -2.58 11.80 -6.32
CA LEU A 261 -3.22 10.67 -7.00
C LEU A 261 -2.31 10.16 -8.12
N ARG A 262 -2.26 8.85 -8.36
CA ARG A 262 -1.47 8.20 -9.43
C ARG A 262 -2.27 7.09 -10.10
N GLY A 263 -2.14 6.96 -11.42
CA GLY A 263 -2.68 5.79 -12.15
C GLY A 263 -1.79 4.57 -11.95
N GLU A 264 -2.38 3.39 -11.69
CA GLU A 264 -1.62 2.17 -11.35
C GLU A 264 -1.15 1.34 -12.57
N ALA A 265 -1.63 1.63 -13.78
CA ALA A 265 -1.26 0.88 -14.98
C ALA A 265 -0.29 1.68 -15.89
N GLY A 266 0.23 1.02 -16.93
CA GLY A 266 0.98 1.70 -18.00
C GLY A 266 0.02 2.23 -19.06
N GLY A 267 0.04 3.53 -19.31
CA GLY A 267 -0.85 4.19 -20.29
C GLY A 267 -0.80 5.71 -20.18
N GLU A 268 -1.43 6.41 -21.12
CA GLU A 268 -1.70 7.85 -21.01
C GLU A 268 -3.03 8.05 -20.27
N TRP A 269 -2.99 8.74 -19.13
CA TRP A 269 -4.15 8.94 -18.26
C TRP A 269 -4.78 10.31 -18.49
N ASN A 270 -6.10 10.35 -18.64
CA ASN A 270 -6.87 11.59 -18.58
C ASN A 270 -7.59 11.66 -17.24
N TRP A 271 -7.17 12.60 -16.40
CA TRP A 271 -7.82 12.88 -15.13
C TRP A 271 -9.14 13.62 -15.36
N SER A 272 -10.07 13.47 -14.42
CA SER A 272 -11.38 14.13 -14.40
C SER A 272 -11.33 15.67 -14.44
N ASP A 273 -10.20 16.28 -14.09
CA ASP A 273 -9.97 17.74 -14.19
C ASP A 273 -9.45 18.17 -15.58
N GLY A 274 -9.26 17.21 -16.49
CA GLY A 274 -8.71 17.40 -17.82
C GLY A 274 -7.19 17.34 -17.90
N THR A 275 -6.49 17.09 -16.79
CA THR A 275 -5.04 16.94 -16.76
C THR A 275 -4.63 15.61 -17.42
N ALA A 276 -3.57 15.64 -18.23
CA ALA A 276 -2.97 14.44 -18.82
C ALA A 276 -1.54 14.25 -18.27
N ALA A 277 -1.40 13.52 -17.16
CA ALA A 277 -0.15 13.29 -16.46
C ALA A 277 -0.20 12.00 -15.61
N ASP A 278 0.96 11.43 -15.27
CA ASP A 278 1.05 10.21 -14.44
C ASP A 278 0.57 10.41 -12.99
N SER A 279 0.46 11.67 -12.55
CA SER A 279 -0.03 12.01 -11.22
C SER A 279 -0.75 13.35 -11.18
N LEU A 280 -1.72 13.47 -10.27
CA LEU A 280 -2.46 14.70 -9.98
C LEU A 280 -2.25 15.12 -8.52
N VAL A 281 -1.85 16.38 -8.30
CA VAL A 281 -1.78 16.97 -6.96
C VAL A 281 -3.09 17.68 -6.66
N VAL A 282 -3.83 17.19 -5.67
CA VAL A 282 -5.15 17.65 -5.27
C VAL A 282 -5.02 18.52 -4.03
N THR A 283 -5.50 19.77 -4.13
CA THR A 283 -5.44 20.79 -3.04
C THR A 283 -6.80 21.39 -2.70
N SER A 284 -7.86 20.94 -3.36
CA SER A 284 -9.24 21.38 -3.14
C SER A 284 -10.17 20.18 -3.13
N ASP A 285 -11.36 20.38 -2.59
CA ASP A 285 -12.43 19.39 -2.62
C ASP A 285 -12.80 19.01 -4.06
N GLY A 286 -13.20 17.75 -4.25
CA GLY A 286 -13.59 17.26 -5.56
C GLY A 286 -13.69 15.73 -5.65
N ALA A 287 -14.36 15.27 -6.69
CA ALA A 287 -14.44 13.88 -7.07
C ALA A 287 -13.48 13.63 -8.24
N PHE A 288 -12.55 12.70 -8.05
CA PHE A 288 -11.45 12.42 -8.97
C PHE A 288 -11.55 11.00 -9.52
N PHE A 289 -11.40 10.89 -10.84
CA PHE A 289 -11.29 9.61 -11.54
C PHE A 289 -10.36 9.75 -12.73
N ILE A 290 -9.89 8.62 -13.27
CA ILE A 290 -9.11 8.58 -14.51
C ILE A 290 -9.87 7.83 -15.60
N GLU A 291 -9.69 8.28 -16.84
CA GLU A 291 -10.11 7.58 -18.05
C GLU A 291 -8.88 7.26 -18.90
N ALA A 292 -8.85 6.07 -19.49
CA ALA A 292 -7.78 5.65 -20.39
C ALA A 292 -8.31 4.78 -21.53
N ASP A 293 -7.54 4.72 -22.60
CA ASP A 293 -7.74 3.73 -23.67
C ASP A 293 -7.43 2.34 -23.11
N ASN A 294 -8.34 1.39 -23.30
CA ASN A 294 -8.18 0.03 -22.77
C ASN A 294 -7.26 -0.84 -23.64
N GLY A 295 -6.65 -0.30 -24.70
CA GLY A 295 -5.84 -1.03 -25.68
C GLY A 295 -6.65 -1.74 -26.77
N CYS A 296 -7.98 -1.62 -26.73
CA CYS A 296 -8.96 -2.39 -27.50
C CYS A 296 -10.09 -1.51 -28.07
N GLU A 297 -9.74 -0.31 -28.54
CA GLU A 297 -10.67 0.71 -29.09
C GLU A 297 -11.79 1.14 -28.12
N GLY A 298 -11.65 0.84 -26.83
CA GLY A 298 -12.56 1.22 -25.76
C GLY A 298 -11.93 2.15 -24.74
N THR A 299 -12.77 2.76 -23.91
CA THR A 299 -12.34 3.58 -22.78
C THR A 299 -12.69 2.88 -21.48
N VAL A 300 -11.73 2.75 -20.58
CA VAL A 300 -11.93 2.29 -19.21
C VAL A 300 -11.90 3.49 -18.25
N ARG A 301 -12.69 3.42 -17.18
CA ARG A 301 -12.76 4.43 -16.13
C ARG A 301 -12.52 3.79 -14.77
N SER A 302 -11.77 4.46 -13.89
CA SER A 302 -11.57 4.02 -12.51
C SER A 302 -12.79 4.26 -11.63
N ASP A 303 -12.76 3.70 -10.42
CA ASP A 303 -13.61 4.19 -9.33
C ASP A 303 -13.35 5.68 -9.06
N THR A 304 -14.34 6.34 -8.45
CA THR A 304 -14.28 7.77 -8.14
C THR A 304 -13.82 7.96 -6.70
N LEU A 305 -12.73 8.70 -6.50
CA LEU A 305 -12.21 9.08 -5.19
C LEU A 305 -12.70 10.47 -4.82
N GLU A 306 -13.30 10.63 -3.63
CA GLU A 306 -13.71 11.94 -3.12
C GLU A 306 -12.68 12.50 -2.15
N ALA A 307 -12.16 13.70 -2.43
CA ALA A 307 -11.31 14.44 -1.53
C ALA A 307 -12.10 15.58 -0.86
N VAL A 308 -11.96 15.72 0.45
CA VAL A 308 -12.64 16.74 1.27
C VAL A 308 -11.63 17.46 2.15
N PHE A 309 -11.47 18.77 1.94
CA PHE A 309 -10.62 19.61 2.78
C PHE A 309 -11.44 20.62 3.59
N TYR A 310 -11.52 20.43 4.91
CA TYR A 310 -12.23 21.32 5.81
C TYR A 310 -11.46 22.61 6.07
N ASN A 311 -12.21 23.70 6.28
CA ASN A 311 -11.60 24.99 6.58
C ASN A 311 -10.85 24.97 7.92
N VAL A 312 -9.69 25.60 7.95
CA VAL A 312 -8.94 25.84 9.18
C VAL A 312 -9.59 27.02 9.94
N PRO A 313 -9.79 26.92 11.27
CA PRO A 313 -10.32 28.06 12.04
C PRO A 313 -9.37 29.26 12.00
N ALA A 314 -9.93 30.46 12.10
CA ALA A 314 -9.12 31.67 12.25
C ALA A 314 -8.36 31.63 13.59
N PRO A 315 -7.10 32.12 13.65
CA PRO A 315 -6.36 32.23 14.90
C PRO A 315 -7.15 32.95 16.00
N PRO A 316 -7.06 32.50 17.26
CA PRO A 316 -7.80 33.11 18.36
C PRO A 316 -7.30 34.54 18.64
N VAL A 317 -8.22 35.41 19.04
CA VAL A 317 -7.88 36.74 19.57
C VAL A 317 -7.72 36.61 21.08
N LEU A 318 -6.51 36.89 21.57
CA LEU A 318 -6.12 36.84 22.97
C LEU A 318 -5.65 38.24 23.41
N ASP A 319 -5.99 38.64 24.62
CA ASP A 319 -5.55 39.89 25.23
C ASP A 319 -4.53 39.59 26.34
N ASP A 320 -3.42 40.31 26.35
CA ASP A 320 -2.40 40.18 27.40
C ASP A 320 -2.98 40.55 28.78
N VAL A 321 -2.55 39.84 29.81
CA VAL A 321 -3.00 40.03 31.19
C VAL A 321 -1.91 40.74 31.97
N VAL A 322 -2.19 41.94 32.45
CA VAL A 322 -1.27 42.72 33.29
C VAL A 322 -1.73 42.64 34.76
N VAL A 323 -0.94 42.00 35.62
CA VAL A 323 -1.32 41.73 37.02
C VAL A 323 -0.12 41.74 37.96
N ALA A 324 -0.34 42.06 39.24
CA ALA A 324 0.72 42.08 40.24
C ALA A 324 1.07 40.64 40.65
N LEU A 325 2.25 40.17 40.26
CA LEU A 325 2.70 38.79 40.51
C LEU A 325 3.41 38.67 41.88
N PRO A 326 3.34 37.51 42.56
CA PRO A 326 2.66 36.29 42.12
C PRO A 326 1.14 36.34 42.29
N ASP A 327 0.39 35.81 41.33
CA ASP A 327 -1.08 35.72 41.37
C ASP A 327 -1.60 34.46 40.68
N GLU A 328 -2.82 34.04 40.99
CA GLU A 328 -3.52 32.97 40.25
C GLU A 328 -4.16 33.56 38.99
N VAL A 329 -3.76 33.07 37.81
CA VAL A 329 -4.15 33.66 36.53
C VAL A 329 -5.06 32.71 35.73
N VAL A 330 -6.17 33.24 35.25
CA VAL A 330 -7.07 32.56 34.31
C VAL A 330 -7.06 33.34 32.99
N LEU A 331 -6.57 32.69 31.94
CA LEU A 331 -6.59 33.22 30.58
C LEU A 331 -7.93 32.90 29.92
N MET A 332 -8.42 33.84 29.10
CA MET A 332 -9.67 33.70 28.38
C MET A 332 -9.45 34.05 26.92
N GLY A 333 -9.92 33.21 26.00
CA GLY A 333 -9.94 33.52 24.58
C GLY A 333 -11.35 33.73 24.06
N ASN A 334 -11.47 34.45 22.94
CA ASN A 334 -12.75 34.75 22.29
C ASN A 334 -13.26 33.62 21.36
N GLY A 335 -12.65 32.41 21.41
CA GLY A 335 -12.98 31.25 20.57
C GLY A 335 -13.78 30.17 21.31
N ALA A 336 -14.61 29.41 20.59
CA ALA A 336 -15.48 28.39 21.19
C ALA A 336 -14.74 27.16 21.72
N SER A 337 -13.65 26.74 21.03
CA SER A 337 -12.79 25.62 21.45
C SER A 337 -11.32 25.98 21.19
N LEU A 338 -10.51 26.00 22.25
CA LEU A 338 -9.07 26.29 22.19
C LEU A 338 -8.26 25.15 22.79
N ASN A 339 -7.08 24.91 22.23
CA ASN A 339 -6.02 24.12 22.86
C ASN A 339 -4.96 25.09 23.39
N TRP A 340 -4.58 24.94 24.65
CA TRP A 340 -3.62 25.81 25.34
C TRP A 340 -2.27 25.13 25.52
N TYR A 341 -1.19 25.91 25.48
CA TYR A 341 0.19 25.45 25.58
C TYR A 341 1.02 26.37 26.47
N ASP A 342 2.02 25.78 27.12
CA ASP A 342 3.03 26.46 27.93
C ASP A 342 4.31 26.81 27.15
N ALA A 343 4.45 26.30 25.92
CA ALA A 343 5.61 26.53 25.07
C ALA A 343 5.21 26.66 23.58
N PRO A 344 5.91 27.51 22.80
CA PRO A 344 5.64 27.66 21.38
C PRO A 344 5.95 26.37 20.62
N GLY A 345 5.06 25.99 19.72
CA GLY A 345 5.21 24.79 18.88
C GLY A 345 5.03 23.47 19.62
N SER A 346 4.60 23.48 20.89
CA SER A 346 4.22 22.25 21.59
C SER A 346 3.05 21.58 20.87
N MET A 347 3.10 20.25 20.72
CA MET A 347 2.02 19.47 20.11
C MET A 347 0.99 19.01 21.14
N GLU A 348 1.39 18.89 22.41
CA GLU A 348 0.55 18.40 23.51
C GLU A 348 -0.07 19.59 24.26
N PRO A 349 -1.40 19.77 24.22
CA PRO A 349 -2.06 20.84 24.96
C PRO A 349 -1.99 20.59 26.47
N VAL A 350 -1.73 21.65 27.24
CA VAL A 350 -1.82 21.62 28.72
C VAL A 350 -3.25 21.79 29.23
N ALA A 351 -4.13 22.35 28.39
CA ALA A 351 -5.55 22.49 28.70
C ALA A 351 -6.40 22.65 27.43
N PHE A 352 -7.71 22.42 27.59
CA PHE A 352 -8.73 22.52 26.54
C PHE A 352 -9.87 23.44 26.97
N GLY A 353 -10.46 24.16 26.01
CA GLY A 353 -11.63 25.00 26.21
C GLY A 353 -11.34 26.50 26.15
N ALA A 354 -12.40 27.32 26.21
CA ALA A 354 -12.31 28.77 26.04
C ALA A 354 -11.50 29.49 27.14
N THR A 355 -11.31 28.85 28.29
CA THR A 355 -10.54 29.38 29.43
C THR A 355 -9.44 28.41 29.84
N PHE A 356 -8.34 28.96 30.34
CA PHE A 356 -7.22 28.19 30.88
C PHE A 356 -6.81 28.74 32.24
N ASN A 357 -6.84 27.88 33.26
CA ASN A 357 -6.29 28.21 34.56
C ASN A 357 -4.79 27.91 34.55
N ALA A 358 -3.97 28.97 34.40
CA ALA A 358 -2.51 28.87 34.41
C ALA A 358 -1.94 28.61 35.81
N GLY A 359 -2.79 28.64 36.85
CA GLY A 359 -2.37 28.51 38.24
C GLY A 359 -1.58 29.73 38.70
N LEU A 360 -0.67 29.50 39.65
CA LEU A 360 0.18 30.55 40.21
C LEU A 360 1.28 30.94 39.22
N VAL A 361 1.25 32.18 38.73
CA VAL A 361 2.30 32.76 37.89
C VAL A 361 3.11 33.73 38.75
N ASP A 362 4.44 33.60 38.78
CA ASP A 362 5.33 34.39 39.63
C ASP A 362 6.21 35.38 38.86
N THR A 363 6.32 35.20 37.54
CA THR A 363 7.16 35.98 36.63
C THR A 363 6.45 36.16 35.29
N THR A 364 6.88 37.14 34.50
CA THR A 364 6.31 37.37 33.16
C THR A 364 6.46 36.10 32.32
N THR A 365 5.33 35.52 31.89
CA THR A 365 5.26 34.21 31.23
C THR A 365 4.33 34.31 30.02
N THR A 366 4.74 33.74 28.89
CA THR A 366 3.93 33.65 27.67
C THR A 366 3.29 32.28 27.57
N PHE A 367 1.98 32.23 27.39
CA PHE A 367 1.24 31.02 27.02
C PHE A 367 0.80 31.11 25.57
N TYR A 368 0.37 29.99 24.99
CA TYR A 368 -0.08 29.96 23.60
C TYR A 368 -1.44 29.28 23.50
N ALA A 369 -2.27 29.74 22.57
CA ALA A 369 -3.51 29.07 22.23
C ALA A 369 -3.67 28.92 20.73
N GLN A 370 -4.31 27.84 20.31
CA GLN A 370 -4.80 27.66 18.94
C GLN A 370 -6.31 27.47 18.96
N ALA A 371 -6.99 27.97 17.93
CA ALA A 371 -8.40 27.69 17.71
C ALA A 371 -8.56 26.30 17.11
N VAL A 372 -9.63 25.60 17.50
CA VAL A 372 -9.93 24.23 17.08
C VAL A 372 -11.30 24.20 16.41
N SER A 373 -11.39 23.54 15.27
CA SER A 373 -12.67 23.16 14.64
C SER A 373 -12.64 21.67 14.35
N GLU A 374 -13.67 20.99 14.81
CA GLU A 374 -13.83 19.55 14.64
C GLU A 374 -14.96 19.32 13.63
N TYR A 375 -14.64 18.61 12.55
CA TYR A 375 -15.54 18.29 11.46
C TYR A 375 -15.84 16.80 11.42
N GLY A 376 -17.03 16.44 10.96
CA GLY A 376 -17.42 15.02 10.86
C GLY A 376 -17.47 14.33 12.22
N ALA A 377 -17.75 15.03 13.32
CA ALA A 377 -17.99 14.44 14.64
C ALA A 377 -19.48 14.12 14.81
N ALA A 378 -19.92 13.00 14.22
CA ALA A 378 -21.20 12.40 14.54
C ALA A 378 -20.98 11.32 15.61
N SER A 379 -21.89 11.22 16.55
CA SER A 379 -21.94 10.10 17.49
C SER A 379 -23.36 9.56 17.59
N ALA A 380 -23.48 8.26 17.78
CA ALA A 380 -24.75 7.57 17.92
C ALA A 380 -24.58 6.31 18.77
N SER A 381 -25.71 5.78 19.24
CA SER A 381 -25.77 4.50 19.94
C SER A 381 -26.50 3.43 19.13
N ALA A 382 -26.08 2.17 19.26
CA ALA A 382 -26.80 1.02 18.75
C ALA A 382 -26.96 -0.10 19.80
N GLY A 383 -27.95 -0.94 19.59
CA GLY A 383 -28.24 -2.10 20.44
C GLY A 383 -29.15 -1.80 21.63
N PRO A 384 -29.62 -2.82 22.34
CA PRO A 384 -30.33 -2.65 23.60
C PRO A 384 -29.39 -2.09 24.68
N ALA A 385 -29.93 -1.33 25.64
CA ALA A 385 -29.18 -0.80 26.78
C ALA A 385 -29.49 -1.54 28.10
N VAL A 386 -30.40 -2.53 28.06
CA VAL A 386 -30.84 -3.31 29.22
C VAL A 386 -31.00 -4.77 28.82
N GLN A 387 -30.84 -5.67 29.80
CA GLN A 387 -31.13 -7.09 29.69
C GLN A 387 -32.64 -7.35 29.61
N ASP A 388 -33.04 -8.42 28.93
CA ASP A 388 -34.41 -8.97 28.91
C ASP A 388 -34.36 -10.49 29.20
N ASP A 389 -35.33 -11.30 28.74
CA ASP A 389 -35.33 -12.76 28.94
C ASP A 389 -34.06 -13.43 28.41
N GLY A 390 -33.16 -13.90 29.27
CA GLY A 390 -31.84 -14.35 28.83
C GLY A 390 -31.08 -15.17 29.86
N GLY A 391 -29.76 -15.23 29.69
CA GLY A 391 -28.89 -15.89 30.65
C GLY A 391 -27.41 -15.64 30.40
N TYR A 392 -26.60 -15.92 31.42
CA TYR A 392 -25.14 -15.84 31.34
C TYR A 392 -24.55 -17.05 30.60
N LEU A 393 -23.61 -16.78 29.70
CA LEU A 393 -22.93 -17.78 28.88
C LEU A 393 -21.43 -17.54 28.88
N GLU A 394 -20.66 -18.61 29.15
CA GLU A 394 -19.22 -18.67 28.91
C GLU A 394 -18.99 -19.35 27.56
N ASN A 395 -18.99 -18.57 26.49
CA ASN A 395 -18.85 -19.10 25.14
C ASN A 395 -18.26 -18.06 24.19
N GLU A 396 -17.32 -18.50 23.36
CA GLU A 396 -16.63 -17.64 22.39
C GLU A 396 -17.09 -17.88 20.95
N SER A 397 -17.92 -18.90 20.70
CA SER A 397 -18.40 -19.29 19.36
C SER A 397 -19.54 -18.41 18.84
N TYR A 398 -20.01 -17.44 19.61
CA TYR A 398 -21.13 -16.58 19.23
C TYR A 398 -20.77 -15.09 19.28
N TRP A 399 -21.30 -14.33 18.34
CA TRP A 399 -21.00 -12.91 18.18
C TRP A 399 -22.11 -12.16 17.46
N LEU A 400 -22.03 -10.83 17.53
CA LEU A 400 -22.89 -9.92 16.78
C LEU A 400 -22.23 -9.57 15.44
N LYS A 401 -23.04 -9.57 14.38
CA LYS A 401 -22.69 -9.11 13.05
C LYS A 401 -23.15 -7.67 12.86
N PHE A 402 -22.38 -6.88 12.13
CA PHE A 402 -22.72 -5.49 11.85
C PHE A 402 -22.08 -5.00 10.56
N ASP A 403 -22.72 -3.99 9.96
CA ASP A 403 -22.24 -3.28 8.78
C ASP A 403 -21.82 -1.86 9.18
N VAL A 404 -20.76 -1.37 8.57
CA VAL A 404 -20.17 -0.05 8.78
C VAL A 404 -20.32 0.75 7.50
N HIS A 405 -21.06 1.86 7.55
CA HIS A 405 -21.45 2.65 6.35
C HIS A 405 -20.47 3.79 6.03
N GLN A 406 -19.54 4.04 6.94
CA GLN A 406 -18.42 4.98 6.81
C GLN A 406 -17.41 4.65 7.91
N GLU A 407 -16.15 5.06 7.78
CA GLU A 407 -15.15 4.79 8.81
C GLU A 407 -15.57 5.35 10.20
N VAL A 408 -15.56 4.49 11.22
CA VAL A 408 -16.00 4.80 12.58
C VAL A 408 -14.96 4.40 13.62
N VAL A 409 -15.09 4.98 14.80
CA VAL A 409 -14.49 4.48 16.03
C VAL A 409 -15.60 3.91 16.92
N LEU A 410 -15.49 2.62 17.24
CA LEU A 410 -16.26 1.99 18.31
C LEU A 410 -15.62 2.34 19.64
N ASP A 411 -16.16 3.39 20.28
CA ASP A 411 -15.62 3.95 21.51
C ASP A 411 -15.86 3.00 22.69
N SER A 412 -17.11 2.60 22.89
CA SER A 412 -17.44 1.67 23.97
C SER A 412 -18.67 0.82 23.72
N VAL A 413 -18.76 -0.26 24.50
CA VAL A 413 -19.93 -1.15 24.56
C VAL A 413 -20.24 -1.49 26.01
N LEU A 414 -21.51 -1.64 26.35
CA LEU A 414 -21.96 -2.14 27.64
C LEU A 414 -21.92 -3.68 27.66
N VAL A 415 -21.41 -4.27 28.74
CA VAL A 415 -21.53 -5.71 28.99
C VAL A 415 -22.09 -5.96 30.38
N PHE A 416 -22.69 -7.13 30.58
CA PHE A 416 -23.15 -7.59 31.88
C PHE A 416 -22.47 -8.92 32.21
N SER A 417 -21.68 -8.95 33.27
CA SER A 417 -20.88 -10.10 33.69
C SER A 417 -21.45 -10.77 34.95
N ASP A 418 -21.31 -12.10 35.05
CA ASP A 418 -21.68 -12.87 36.25
C ASP A 418 -20.53 -12.94 37.28
N ALA A 419 -19.34 -12.48 36.91
CA ALA A 419 -18.15 -12.50 37.77
C ALA A 419 -17.15 -11.40 37.37
N GLN A 420 -16.26 -11.06 38.29
CA GLN A 420 -15.08 -10.25 37.98
C GLN A 420 -14.04 -11.09 37.22
N GLY A 421 -13.48 -10.55 36.14
CA GLY A 421 -12.38 -11.19 35.43
C GLY A 421 -11.91 -10.43 34.19
N ALA A 422 -10.90 -10.99 33.54
CA ALA A 422 -10.34 -10.48 32.30
C ALA A 422 -10.68 -11.40 31.12
N PHE A 423 -10.87 -10.81 29.95
CA PHE A 423 -11.11 -11.48 28.68
C PHE A 423 -10.69 -10.55 27.53
N LEU A 424 -10.72 -11.08 26.31
CA LEU A 424 -10.41 -10.33 25.10
C LEU A 424 -11.69 -10.05 24.31
N VAL A 425 -11.79 -8.85 23.75
CA VAL A 425 -12.81 -8.48 22.75
C VAL A 425 -12.11 -8.37 21.41
N GLY A 426 -12.60 -9.06 20.38
CA GLY A 426 -12.00 -9.07 19.05
C GLY A 426 -12.96 -8.64 17.95
N LEU A 427 -12.42 -7.87 17.01
CA LEU A 427 -13.04 -7.48 15.75
C LEU A 427 -12.62 -8.45 14.66
N ILE A 428 -13.57 -9.00 13.92
CA ILE A 428 -13.32 -9.92 12.80
C ILE A 428 -13.96 -9.41 11.50
N ASP A 429 -13.37 -9.75 10.36
CA ASP A 429 -13.96 -9.50 9.03
C ASP A 429 -15.07 -10.51 8.68
N ALA A 430 -15.63 -10.38 7.47
CA ALA A 430 -16.71 -11.23 6.96
C ALA A 430 -16.31 -12.71 6.83
N GLU A 431 -15.04 -13.00 6.57
CA GLU A 431 -14.46 -14.34 6.50
C GLU A 431 -14.14 -14.93 7.89
N GLY A 432 -14.22 -14.11 8.94
CA GLY A 432 -13.94 -14.47 10.33
C GLY A 432 -12.47 -14.37 10.72
N THR A 433 -11.65 -13.68 9.93
CA THR A 433 -10.26 -13.33 10.24
C THR A 433 -10.24 -12.28 11.34
N LEU A 434 -9.36 -12.46 12.33
CA LEU A 434 -9.14 -11.47 13.38
C LEU A 434 -8.42 -10.24 12.83
N LEU A 435 -9.05 -9.07 12.95
CA LEU A 435 -8.50 -7.77 12.55
C LEU A 435 -7.78 -7.10 13.72
N GLU A 436 -8.47 -6.99 14.87
CA GLU A 436 -7.95 -6.33 16.06
C GLU A 436 -8.53 -6.95 17.33
N GLN A 437 -7.83 -6.83 18.46
CA GLN A 437 -8.31 -7.30 19.77
C GLN A 437 -7.87 -6.38 20.92
N VAL A 438 -8.75 -6.26 21.92
CA VAL A 438 -8.54 -5.44 23.12
C VAL A 438 -8.66 -6.31 24.37
N ALA A 439 -7.67 -6.23 25.24
CA ALA A 439 -7.72 -6.87 26.55
C ALA A 439 -8.52 -6.01 27.54
N VAL A 440 -9.57 -6.57 28.12
CA VAL A 440 -10.45 -5.88 29.06
C VAL A 440 -10.54 -6.62 30.39
N SER A 441 -10.84 -5.90 31.46
CA SER A 441 -11.15 -6.47 32.76
C SER A 441 -12.40 -5.79 33.33
N VAL A 442 -13.34 -6.59 33.82
CA VAL A 442 -14.64 -6.12 34.31
C VAL A 442 -14.89 -6.57 35.75
N PRO A 443 -15.60 -5.77 36.58
CA PRO A 443 -16.26 -6.27 37.79
C PRO A 443 -17.45 -7.18 37.44
N GLU A 444 -18.08 -7.80 38.44
CA GLU A 444 -19.40 -8.44 38.31
C GLU A 444 -20.49 -7.37 38.09
N GLY A 445 -21.41 -7.61 37.15
CA GLY A 445 -22.52 -6.72 36.81
C GLY A 445 -22.30 -5.87 35.54
N PRO A 446 -23.08 -4.78 35.35
CA PRO A 446 -22.98 -3.93 34.17
C PRO A 446 -21.68 -3.12 34.16
N SER A 447 -20.98 -3.09 33.02
CA SER A 447 -19.75 -2.31 32.82
C SER A 447 -19.60 -1.85 31.37
N TYR A 448 -19.21 -0.59 31.16
CA TYR A 448 -18.79 -0.11 29.85
C TYR A 448 -17.34 -0.53 29.59
N LEU A 449 -17.11 -1.14 28.43
CA LEU A 449 -15.79 -1.46 27.91
C LEU A 449 -15.39 -0.35 26.95
N HIS A 450 -14.31 0.35 27.24
CA HIS A 450 -13.72 1.30 26.29
C HIS A 450 -12.80 0.55 25.34
N LEU A 451 -13.22 0.41 24.09
CA LEU A 451 -12.53 -0.36 23.06
C LEU A 451 -11.66 0.53 22.18
N ASN A 452 -12.18 1.70 21.77
CA ASN A 452 -11.51 2.63 20.85
C ASN A 452 -11.03 1.96 19.54
N LEU A 453 -11.81 1.03 19.00
CA LEU A 453 -11.48 0.31 17.77
C LEU A 453 -11.84 1.17 16.56
N SER A 454 -10.89 1.39 15.65
CA SER A 454 -11.13 2.04 14.36
C SER A 454 -11.54 0.99 13.33
N ILE A 455 -12.69 1.18 12.70
CA ILE A 455 -13.31 0.20 11.81
C ILE A 455 -13.59 0.88 10.46
N PRO A 456 -12.95 0.43 9.37
CA PRO A 456 -13.23 0.90 8.02
C PRO A 456 -14.66 0.59 7.58
N GLU A 457 -15.14 1.30 6.56
CA GLU A 457 -16.37 0.96 5.85
C GLU A 457 -16.32 -0.49 5.34
N GLY A 458 -17.45 -1.21 5.45
CA GLY A 458 -17.56 -2.59 5.04
C GLY A 458 -18.76 -3.30 5.65
N GLU A 459 -19.04 -4.50 5.15
CA GLU A 459 -20.21 -5.29 5.55
C GLU A 459 -19.80 -6.55 6.33
N ASP A 460 -20.72 -7.09 7.12
CA ASP A 460 -20.62 -8.41 7.76
C ASP A 460 -19.47 -8.59 8.79
N TYR A 461 -18.97 -7.48 9.37
CA TYR A 461 -18.01 -7.53 10.48
C TYR A 461 -18.58 -8.25 11.70
N GLY A 462 -17.71 -8.80 12.55
CA GLY A 462 -18.10 -9.43 13.81
C GLY A 462 -17.41 -8.83 15.04
N LEU A 463 -18.16 -8.60 16.13
CA LEU A 463 -17.60 -8.27 17.44
C LEU A 463 -17.85 -9.43 18.40
N ARG A 464 -16.76 -10.04 18.88
CA ARG A 464 -16.80 -11.28 19.66
C ARG A 464 -15.86 -11.27 20.85
N THR A 465 -15.99 -12.27 21.69
CA THR A 465 -15.07 -12.50 22.81
C THR A 465 -14.07 -13.62 22.51
N TYR A 466 -12.93 -13.57 23.20
CA TYR A 466 -11.91 -14.61 23.27
C TYR A 466 -11.40 -14.75 24.71
N ASP A 467 -10.88 -15.94 25.05
CA ASP A 467 -10.36 -16.30 26.37
C ASP A 467 -11.30 -15.91 27.53
N THR A 468 -12.61 -16.14 27.35
CA THR A 468 -13.61 -15.73 28.33
C THR A 468 -13.58 -16.63 29.55
N ASN A 469 -13.06 -16.11 30.65
CA ASN A 469 -13.19 -16.70 31.98
C ASN A 469 -14.35 -16.09 32.79
N VAL A 470 -15.23 -15.35 32.12
CA VAL A 470 -16.37 -14.63 32.71
C VAL A 470 -17.59 -14.89 31.85
N ALA A 471 -18.67 -15.35 32.48
CA ALA A 471 -19.95 -15.52 31.81
C ALA A 471 -20.56 -14.14 31.50
N LEU A 472 -20.90 -13.89 30.23
CA LEU A 472 -21.55 -12.66 29.79
C LEU A 472 -23.02 -12.90 29.48
N TRP A 473 -23.85 -11.90 29.75
CA TRP A 473 -25.28 -12.01 29.49
C TRP A 473 -25.59 -12.03 27.99
N ARG A 474 -26.54 -12.89 27.62
CA ARG A 474 -27.12 -12.94 26.29
C ARG A 474 -28.63 -13.01 26.38
N ASP A 475 -29.29 -12.05 25.73
CA ASP A 475 -30.74 -12.08 25.54
C ASP A 475 -31.16 -13.24 24.65
N GLY A 476 -32.25 -13.86 25.07
CA GLY A 476 -32.83 -15.09 24.56
C GLY A 476 -33.94 -14.85 23.54
N SER A 477 -34.51 -15.94 23.06
CA SER A 477 -35.64 -15.91 22.12
C SER A 477 -36.95 -15.39 22.74
N GLY A 478 -37.00 -15.21 24.07
CA GLY A 478 -38.13 -14.57 24.75
C GLY A 478 -38.01 -13.05 24.84
N SER A 479 -36.85 -12.48 24.49
CA SER A 479 -36.59 -11.05 24.54
C SER A 479 -37.25 -10.30 23.38
N SER A 480 -37.57 -9.03 23.61
CA SER A 480 -38.11 -8.13 22.58
C SER A 480 -36.99 -7.55 21.69
N LEU A 481 -36.33 -8.41 20.93
CA LEU A 481 -35.23 -8.01 20.03
C LEU A 481 -35.77 -7.39 18.72
N ALA A 482 -35.13 -6.31 18.28
CA ALA A 482 -35.57 -5.48 17.17
C ALA A 482 -34.45 -5.24 16.15
N PHE A 483 -33.73 -6.31 15.78
CA PHE A 483 -32.76 -6.21 14.69
C PHE A 483 -33.42 -5.68 13.40
N PRO A 484 -32.71 -4.85 12.61
CA PRO A 484 -31.37 -4.33 12.88
C PRO A 484 -31.37 -3.13 13.85
N TYR A 485 -30.27 -2.96 14.59
CA TYR A 485 -30.06 -1.79 15.46
C TYR A 485 -29.10 -0.80 14.80
N ALA A 486 -29.63 0.31 14.29
CA ALA A 486 -28.84 1.34 13.61
C ALA A 486 -28.35 2.43 14.57
N ALA A 487 -27.06 2.77 14.49
CA ALA A 487 -26.46 3.95 15.10
C ALA A 487 -26.43 5.11 14.09
N GLY A 488 -27.61 5.55 13.66
CA GLY A 488 -27.72 6.54 12.58
C GLY A 488 -27.15 6.03 11.25
N GLU A 489 -26.37 6.86 10.56
CA GLU A 489 -25.69 6.54 9.30
C GLU A 489 -24.25 6.03 9.51
N LEU A 490 -23.88 5.64 10.74
CA LEU A 490 -22.51 5.23 11.08
C LEU A 490 -22.33 3.71 10.94
N LEU A 491 -23.18 2.96 11.64
CA LEU A 491 -23.08 1.51 11.76
C LEU A 491 -24.48 0.92 12.00
N THR A 492 -24.68 -0.31 11.54
CA THR A 492 -25.89 -1.08 11.81
C THR A 492 -25.55 -2.47 12.33
N ILE A 493 -26.01 -2.82 13.55
CA ILE A 493 -25.94 -4.19 14.05
C ILE A 493 -27.04 -5.01 13.37
N THR A 494 -26.65 -5.91 12.49
CA THR A 494 -27.56 -6.60 11.57
C THR A 494 -28.15 -7.87 12.16
N SER A 495 -27.32 -8.71 12.80
CA SER A 495 -27.75 -10.01 13.33
C SER A 495 -26.72 -10.58 14.32
N ASN A 496 -26.93 -11.83 14.74
CA ASN A 496 -25.89 -12.68 15.31
C ASN A 496 -25.32 -13.66 14.27
N ASN A 497 -24.31 -14.43 14.65
CA ASN A 497 -23.57 -15.34 13.77
C ASN A 497 -24.17 -16.76 13.57
N LEU A 498 -25.38 -17.03 14.05
CA LEU A 498 -25.99 -18.35 13.90
C LEU A 498 -26.30 -18.63 12.42
N SER A 499 -25.84 -19.79 11.94
CA SER A 499 -25.93 -20.18 10.52
C SER A 499 -27.36 -20.40 10.02
N ASN A 500 -28.35 -20.53 10.93
CA ASN A 500 -29.76 -20.64 10.56
C ASN A 500 -30.36 -19.22 10.50
N PRO A 501 -30.78 -18.72 9.32
CA PRO A 501 -31.34 -17.38 9.18
C PRO A 501 -32.61 -17.14 10.02
N ALA A 502 -33.34 -18.20 10.38
CA ALA A 502 -34.50 -18.09 11.26
C ALA A 502 -34.15 -17.79 12.72
N ASN A 503 -32.87 -17.95 13.10
CA ASN A 503 -32.36 -17.75 14.45
C ASN A 503 -31.34 -16.59 14.56
N SER A 504 -30.90 -16.04 13.44
CA SER A 504 -29.87 -14.99 13.41
C SER A 504 -30.32 -13.68 14.07
N THR A 505 -31.61 -13.52 14.39
CA THR A 505 -32.15 -12.37 15.12
C THR A 505 -32.82 -12.75 16.45
N ASN A 506 -32.78 -14.03 16.84
CA ASN A 506 -33.45 -14.52 18.06
C ASN A 506 -32.62 -14.36 19.34
N TYR A 507 -31.36 -13.95 19.20
CA TYR A 507 -30.43 -13.80 20.31
C TYR A 507 -29.58 -12.56 20.10
N TYR A 508 -29.31 -11.84 21.19
CA TYR A 508 -28.42 -10.69 21.20
C TYR A 508 -27.25 -10.96 22.14
N TYR A 509 -26.05 -11.04 21.58
CA TYR A 509 -24.87 -11.57 22.29
C TYR A 509 -23.99 -10.45 22.86
N TYR A 510 -23.87 -10.45 24.19
CA TYR A 510 -22.82 -9.85 25.02
C TYR A 510 -22.65 -8.33 25.02
N PHE A 511 -22.67 -7.68 23.86
CA PHE A 511 -22.28 -6.29 23.67
C PHE A 511 -23.51 -5.40 23.46
N TYR A 512 -23.93 -4.72 24.51
CA TYR A 512 -25.07 -3.81 24.61
C TYR A 512 -24.61 -2.36 24.40
N ASP A 513 -25.56 -1.45 24.20
CA ASP A 513 -25.38 0.02 24.10
C ASP A 513 -24.03 0.45 23.51
N TRP A 514 -23.86 0.19 22.21
CA TRP A 514 -22.65 0.51 21.47
C TRP A 514 -22.59 2.00 21.25
N HIS A 515 -21.59 2.67 21.80
CA HIS A 515 -21.28 4.06 21.49
C HIS A 515 -20.27 4.12 20.35
N VAL A 516 -20.73 4.63 19.21
CA VAL A 516 -19.92 4.82 18.01
C VAL A 516 -19.85 6.29 17.66
N ARG A 517 -18.70 6.68 17.11
CA ARG A 517 -18.48 8.01 16.56
C ARG A 517 -17.79 7.88 15.20
N SER A 518 -18.06 8.80 14.29
CA SER A 518 -17.26 8.90 13.06
C SER A 518 -15.83 9.35 13.40
N VAL A 519 -14.90 9.04 12.50
CA VAL A 519 -13.56 9.63 12.55
C VAL A 519 -13.69 11.13 12.28
N SER A 520 -13.43 11.95 13.30
CA SER A 520 -13.49 13.39 13.16
C SER A 520 -12.20 13.94 12.57
N THR A 521 -12.31 14.96 11.73
CA THR A 521 -11.17 15.73 11.25
C THR A 521 -11.03 16.99 12.09
N VAL A 522 -9.92 17.09 12.82
CA VAL A 522 -9.63 18.25 13.66
C VAL A 522 -8.70 19.21 12.91
N CYS A 523 -9.19 20.42 12.65
CA CYS A 523 -8.41 21.49 12.05
C CYS A 523 -8.08 22.55 13.08
N THR A 524 -6.80 22.94 13.14
CA THR A 524 -6.31 23.91 14.11
C THR A 524 -5.63 25.09 13.43
N SER A 525 -5.78 26.27 14.02
CA SER A 525 -5.09 27.47 13.56
C SER A 525 -3.60 27.44 13.92
N GLU A 526 -2.85 28.41 13.41
CA GLU A 526 -1.55 28.77 13.99
C GLU A 526 -1.68 29.11 15.48
N GLN A 527 -0.62 28.85 16.27
CA GLN A 527 -0.55 29.21 17.69
C GLN A 527 -0.38 30.72 17.86
N VAL A 528 -1.16 31.32 18.76
CA VAL A 528 -1.08 32.73 19.14
C VAL A 528 -0.62 32.83 20.59
N GLY A 529 0.40 33.64 20.84
CA GLY A 529 0.92 33.91 22.18
C GLY A 529 0.05 34.91 22.95
N VAL A 530 0.00 34.75 24.26
CA VAL A 530 -0.61 35.68 25.22
C VAL A 530 0.31 35.84 26.41
N ASP A 531 0.64 37.09 26.74
CA ASP A 531 1.57 37.39 27.81
C ASP A 531 0.83 37.65 29.13
N VAL A 532 1.28 36.98 30.19
CA VAL A 532 1.00 37.39 31.57
C VAL A 532 2.14 38.29 32.00
N ILE A 533 1.90 39.59 32.02
CA ILE A 533 2.92 40.61 32.25
C ILE A 533 2.90 41.03 33.72
N ALA A 534 4.07 40.94 34.37
CA ALA A 534 4.26 41.39 35.73
C ALA A 534 4.00 42.91 35.87
N LEU A 535 3.00 43.28 36.65
CA LEU A 535 2.77 44.64 37.10
C LEU A 535 3.73 44.95 38.27
N ILE A 536 4.81 45.65 37.97
CA ILE A 536 5.79 46.06 38.97
C ILE A 536 5.39 47.44 39.48
N ASN A 537 4.73 47.47 40.64
CA ASN A 537 4.38 48.69 41.33
C ASN A 537 5.62 49.35 41.93
N GLY A 538 5.80 50.64 41.69
CA GLY A 538 6.88 51.41 42.29
C GLY A 538 6.96 52.81 41.73
N CYS A 539 7.96 53.57 42.16
CA CYS A 539 8.16 54.91 41.65
C CYS A 539 8.76 54.87 40.24
N THR A 540 8.03 55.43 39.27
CA THR A 540 8.38 55.47 37.84
C THR A 540 9.09 56.75 37.42
N TYR A 541 9.20 57.74 38.32
CA TYR A 541 9.84 59.02 38.03
C TYR A 541 11.35 58.94 38.26
N PRO A 542 12.20 59.07 37.21
CA PRO A 542 13.66 58.93 37.35
C PRO A 542 14.32 59.92 38.32
N SER A 543 13.65 61.03 38.62
CA SER A 543 14.09 62.07 39.55
C SER A 543 13.81 61.76 41.02
N ALA A 544 12.97 60.76 41.32
CA ALA A 544 12.61 60.42 42.70
C ALA A 544 13.70 59.55 43.34
N SER A 545 13.84 59.67 44.66
CA SER A 545 14.89 58.98 45.42
C SER A 545 14.69 57.46 45.51
N ASN A 546 13.46 56.98 45.36
CA ASN A 546 13.12 55.57 45.27
C ASN A 546 12.69 55.13 43.86
N PHE A 547 13.15 55.84 42.83
CA PHE A 547 12.95 55.43 41.45
C PHE A 547 13.31 53.95 41.27
N ASN A 548 12.35 53.18 40.79
CA ASN A 548 12.53 51.78 40.46
C ASN A 548 12.49 51.65 38.94
N VAL A 549 13.65 51.39 38.33
CA VAL A 549 13.78 51.22 36.88
C VAL A 549 12.94 50.05 36.34
N ALA A 550 12.58 49.08 37.19
CA ALA A 550 11.72 47.98 36.82
C ALA A 550 10.23 48.28 37.02
N ALA A 551 9.85 49.40 37.67
CA ALA A 551 8.45 49.72 37.90
C ALA A 551 7.75 50.07 36.57
N THR A 552 6.69 49.33 36.27
CA THR A 552 5.85 49.51 35.08
C THR A 552 4.59 50.31 35.39
N HIS A 553 4.28 50.52 36.68
CA HIS A 553 3.12 51.29 37.12
C HIS A 553 3.42 52.15 38.35
N GLU A 554 3.07 53.43 38.26
CA GLU A 554 3.19 54.38 39.37
C GLU A 554 2.09 54.10 40.41
N ASN A 555 2.49 53.77 41.64
CA ASN A 555 1.57 53.50 42.75
C ASN A 555 1.53 54.63 43.80
N GLY A 556 2.14 55.78 43.52
CA GLY A 556 2.22 56.91 44.44
C GLY A 556 3.27 56.73 45.53
N SER A 557 4.14 55.73 45.41
CA SER A 557 5.22 55.49 46.38
C SER A 557 6.41 56.42 46.20
N CYS A 558 6.45 57.24 45.14
CA CYS A 558 7.55 58.17 44.90
C CYS A 558 7.79 59.11 46.08
N PHE A 559 9.04 59.18 46.51
CA PHE A 559 9.50 60.21 47.41
C PHE A 559 10.76 60.89 46.89
N TRP A 560 10.84 62.18 47.16
CA TRP A 560 12.01 63.00 46.86
C TRP A 560 12.65 63.40 48.17
N THR A 561 13.95 63.14 48.28
CA THR A 561 14.78 63.56 49.41
C THR A 561 15.38 64.92 49.10
N GLY A 562 15.26 65.85 50.04
CA GLY A 562 15.86 67.17 49.93
C GLY A 562 15.37 68.09 51.04
N CYS A 563 15.75 69.36 50.98
CA CYS A 563 15.28 70.33 51.96
C CYS A 563 13.76 70.55 51.88
N MET A 564 13.07 70.33 53.01
CA MET A 564 11.62 70.52 53.16
C MET A 564 11.24 71.83 53.87
N ASP A 565 12.22 72.60 54.34
CA ASP A 565 11.99 73.86 55.03
C ASP A 565 11.80 75.02 54.02
N PRO A 566 10.62 75.67 53.94
CA PRO A 566 10.37 76.79 53.04
C PRO A 566 11.31 77.99 53.23
N GLU A 567 12.01 78.09 54.37
CA GLU A 567 12.95 79.17 54.68
C GLU A 567 14.37 78.92 54.13
N ALA A 568 14.66 77.72 53.64
CA ALA A 568 15.94 77.38 53.02
C ALA A 568 15.98 77.72 51.52
N ILE A 569 17.16 78.05 51.00
CA ILE A 569 17.37 78.45 49.59
C ILE A 569 17.17 77.29 48.63
N ASN A 570 17.55 76.08 49.04
CA ASN A 570 17.38 74.86 48.26
C ASN A 570 16.12 74.09 48.64
N TYR A 571 15.11 74.77 49.23
CA TYR A 571 13.78 74.23 49.41
C TYR A 571 13.18 73.78 48.08
N HIS A 572 12.56 72.59 48.06
CA HIS A 572 11.76 72.14 46.93
C HIS A 572 10.41 71.58 47.41
N PRO A 573 9.27 72.07 46.89
CA PRO A 573 7.94 71.72 47.39
C PRO A 573 7.52 70.27 47.13
N LEU A 574 8.24 69.54 46.27
CA LEU A 574 8.00 68.11 46.03
C LEU A 574 8.81 67.17 46.94
N ASN A 575 9.71 67.70 47.78
CA ASN A 575 10.45 66.87 48.74
C ASN A 575 9.49 66.34 49.81
N THR A 576 9.41 65.02 49.94
CA THR A 576 8.55 64.32 50.90
C THR A 576 9.34 63.72 52.05
N THR A 577 10.67 63.81 52.03
CA THR A 577 11.55 63.37 53.12
C THR A 577 12.76 64.32 53.25
N ALA A 578 13.07 64.77 54.47
CA ALA A 578 14.19 65.67 54.75
C ALA A 578 15.52 64.90 54.81
N ASP A 579 16.57 65.42 54.20
CA ASP A 579 17.91 64.79 54.12
C ASP A 579 19.05 65.66 54.71
N GLU A 580 18.69 66.58 55.62
CA GLU A 580 19.60 67.56 56.25
C GLU A 580 20.33 68.50 55.28
N SER A 581 19.93 68.54 54.00
CA SER A 581 20.60 69.37 52.98
C SER A 581 20.20 70.85 53.02
N CYS A 582 19.37 71.32 53.95
CA CYS A 582 18.85 72.69 53.97
C CYS A 582 19.97 73.75 54.09
N ILE A 583 20.06 74.61 53.08
CA ILE A 583 21.01 75.73 53.01
C ILE A 583 20.27 77.02 53.32
N TYR A 584 20.63 77.65 54.42
CA TYR A 584 20.12 78.96 54.82
C TYR A 584 21.18 80.03 54.55
N THR A 585 20.81 81.14 53.92
CA THR A 585 21.66 82.33 53.91
C THR A 585 21.49 83.02 55.26
N MET A 586 22.54 83.04 56.07
CA MET A 586 22.67 84.12 57.04
C MET A 586 23.15 85.38 56.29
N ASN A 587 22.18 86.19 55.87
CA ASN A 587 22.28 87.58 55.44
C ASN A 587 23.06 87.96 54.15
N PRO A 588 22.64 89.08 53.49
CA PRO A 588 23.13 89.52 52.18
C PRO A 588 24.55 90.10 52.19
N PRO A 589 25.29 90.07 51.07
CA PRO A 589 26.71 90.42 51.04
C PRO A 589 26.92 91.95 51.07
N GLY A 590 27.50 92.46 52.16
CA GLY A 590 27.89 93.87 52.26
C GLY A 590 28.26 94.38 53.65
N GLU A 591 27.86 93.72 54.73
CA GLU A 591 28.07 94.18 56.11
C GLU A 591 28.88 93.17 56.93
N CYS A 592 29.72 93.67 57.84
CA CYS A 592 30.59 92.85 58.68
C CYS A 592 29.76 92.06 59.72
N PRO A 593 29.92 90.73 59.86
CA PRO A 593 29.07 89.87 60.72
C PRO A 593 29.02 90.18 62.22
N ALA A 594 29.80 91.15 62.72
CA ALA A 594 29.91 91.48 64.14
C ALA A 594 29.71 92.98 64.41
N ASP A 595 29.18 93.72 63.43
CA ASP A 595 28.76 95.11 63.56
C ASP A 595 27.35 95.13 64.18
N LEU A 596 27.32 95.15 65.51
CA LEU A 596 26.08 95.01 66.30
C LEU A 596 25.29 96.33 66.36
N ASN A 597 25.93 97.45 66.02
CA ASN A 597 25.30 98.77 66.04
C ASN A 597 25.02 99.34 64.63
N SER A 598 25.40 98.62 63.58
CA SER A 598 25.22 98.95 62.16
C SER A 598 25.92 100.25 61.75
N ASP A 599 27.10 100.53 62.31
CA ASP A 599 27.91 101.71 61.97
C ASP A 599 28.92 101.48 60.84
N GLY A 600 28.97 100.26 60.31
CA GLY A 600 29.81 99.82 59.20
C GLY A 600 31.23 99.42 59.62
N LEU A 601 31.53 99.36 60.93
CA LEU A 601 32.81 98.92 61.48
C LEU A 601 32.61 97.82 62.53
N THR A 602 33.65 97.02 62.79
CA THR A 602 33.68 96.10 63.92
C THR A 602 34.70 96.61 64.94
N GLY A 603 34.21 97.13 66.06
CA GLY A 603 35.03 97.86 67.02
C GLY A 603 34.67 97.61 68.49
N SER A 604 35.30 98.38 69.37
CA SER A 604 35.04 98.30 70.81
C SER A 604 33.61 98.66 71.19
N ALA A 605 32.90 99.42 70.34
CA ALA A 605 31.50 99.77 70.54
C ALA A 605 30.58 98.54 70.42
N ASP A 606 30.81 97.70 69.41
CA ASP A 606 30.09 96.43 69.23
C ASP A 606 30.41 95.44 70.34
N LEU A 607 31.68 95.35 70.73
CA LEU A 607 32.11 94.50 71.85
C LEU A 607 31.45 94.93 73.17
N LEU A 608 31.24 96.24 73.37
CA LEU A 608 30.51 96.76 74.52
C LEU A 608 29.03 96.39 74.45
N MET A 609 28.37 96.45 73.28
CA MET A 609 26.99 95.97 73.13
C MET A 609 26.87 94.48 73.48
N LEU A 610 27.75 93.64 72.93
CA LEU A 610 27.77 92.22 73.25
C LEU A 610 27.94 91.97 74.75
N LEU A 611 28.89 92.67 75.39
CA LEU A 611 29.15 92.52 76.84
C LEU A 611 28.04 93.09 77.72
N THR A 612 27.19 93.99 77.21
CA THR A 612 26.05 94.54 77.95
C THR A 612 24.92 93.51 78.05
N ASP A 613 24.70 92.74 76.99
CA ASP A 613 23.70 91.67 76.93
C ASP A 613 24.29 90.29 77.34
N PHE A 614 25.61 90.21 77.54
CA PHE A 614 26.27 88.98 77.96
C PHE A 614 25.87 88.60 79.39
N GLY A 615 24.98 87.62 79.51
CA GLY A 615 24.47 87.11 80.79
C GLY A 615 23.05 87.54 81.13
N THR A 616 22.34 88.27 80.26
CA THR A 616 20.88 88.40 80.39
C THR A 616 20.20 87.08 80.03
N PRO A 617 19.32 86.52 80.88
CA PRO A 617 18.55 85.34 80.53
C PRO A 617 17.56 85.68 79.41
N CYS A 618 17.64 84.95 78.30
CA CYS A 618 16.61 85.01 77.26
C CYS A 618 15.29 84.49 77.86
N GLN A 619 14.19 85.23 77.72
CA GLN A 619 12.86 84.61 77.83
C GLN A 619 12.68 83.74 76.57
N GLU A 620 12.35 82.46 76.76
CA GLU A 620 12.01 81.54 75.67
C GLU A 620 10.89 82.07 74.77
#